data_AF-A0A6I5ZPF4-F1
#
_entry.id   AF-A0A6I5ZPF4-F1
#
_cell.length_a   1.000
_cell.length_b   1.000
_cell.length_c   1.000
_cell.angle_alpha   90.00
_cell.angle_beta   90.00
_cell.angle_gamma   90.00
#
_symmetry.space_group_name_H-M   'P 1'
#
loop_
_entity.id
_entity.type
_entity.pdbx_description
1 polymer ?
#
loop_
_entity_poly.entity_id
_entity_poly.type
_entity_poly.pdbx_seq_one_letter_code
_entity_poly.pdbx_strand_id
1 'polypeptide(L)'
;MEYKELKGLLEGSLQVRPANVLVYATSNRRHLVKEFFADRAPNAGGEVRLQDTVQEKLSLAERFGLTVIFPSPDQEQYLAIVGELARKAGLQMEPAELRRRALQWALYHNGASGRTARQFVDYLRGELE
;
A
#
# COMPACT_ATOMS: atom_id res chain seq x y z
N MET A 1 19.35 3.34 -14.69
CA MET A 1 19.58 4.76 -14.40
C MET A 1 18.63 5.34 -13.35
N GLU A 2 17.77 4.58 -12.68
CA GLU A 2 16.58 5.16 -12.02
C GLU A 2 16.76 5.76 -10.61
N TYR A 3 17.62 5.20 -9.74
CA TYR A 3 17.65 5.59 -8.32
C TYR A 3 18.62 6.73 -7.97
N LYS A 4 19.78 6.79 -8.65
CA LYS A 4 20.80 7.81 -8.37
C LYS A 4 20.34 9.22 -8.78
N GLU A 5 19.57 9.32 -9.86
CA GLU A 5 18.99 10.59 -10.33
C GLU A 5 17.90 11.08 -9.37
N LEU A 6 16.98 10.19 -8.96
CA LEU A 6 15.94 10.50 -7.99
C LEU A 6 16.54 10.89 -6.62
N LYS A 7 17.62 10.21 -6.22
CA LYS A 7 18.39 10.54 -5.02
C LYS A 7 18.92 11.98 -5.12
N GLY A 8 19.65 12.32 -6.18
CA GLY A 8 20.19 13.67 -6.39
C GLY A 8 19.13 14.78 -6.44
N LEU A 9 17.94 14.47 -6.98
CA LEU A 9 16.79 15.38 -6.97
C LEU A 9 16.24 15.62 -5.55
N LEU A 10 16.13 14.57 -4.73
CA LEU A 10 15.64 14.68 -3.35
C LEU A 10 16.64 15.36 -2.40
N GLU A 11 17.94 15.23 -2.66
CA GLU A 11 19.02 15.92 -1.94
C GLU A 11 19.11 17.41 -2.26
N GLY A 12 18.48 17.85 -3.36
CA GLY A 12 18.65 19.20 -3.88
C GLY A 12 20.07 19.49 -4.41
N SER A 13 20.88 18.44 -4.61
CA SER A 13 22.29 18.58 -5.04
C SER A 13 22.43 18.87 -6.53
N LEU A 14 21.45 18.47 -7.35
CA LEU A 14 21.39 18.81 -8.77
C LEU A 14 20.60 20.10 -9.05
N GLN A 15 19.54 20.38 -8.29
CA GLN A 15 18.72 21.60 -8.41
C GLN A 15 18.02 21.92 -7.07
N VAL A 16 17.82 23.22 -6.76
CA VAL A 16 17.05 23.65 -5.59
C VAL A 16 15.60 23.19 -5.74
N ARG A 17 15.07 22.47 -4.74
CA ARG A 17 13.67 22.04 -4.72
C ARG A 17 12.74 23.26 -4.61
N PRO A 18 11.80 23.47 -5.55
CA PRO A 18 10.86 24.58 -5.47
C PRO A 18 9.97 24.51 -4.22
N ALA A 19 9.67 25.66 -3.62
CA ALA A 19 8.88 25.73 -2.37
C ALA A 19 7.44 25.19 -2.51
N ASN A 20 6.91 25.12 -3.73
CA ASN A 20 5.57 24.67 -4.05
C ASN A 20 5.50 23.19 -4.51
N VAL A 21 6.57 22.41 -4.34
CA VAL A 21 6.63 21.01 -4.81
C VAL A 21 6.76 20.02 -3.64
N LEU A 22 5.76 19.14 -3.51
CA LEU A 22 5.78 18.01 -2.58
C LEU A 22 6.02 16.69 -3.33
N VAL A 23 7.06 15.95 -2.94
CA VAL A 23 7.32 14.58 -3.42
C VAL A 23 6.84 13.61 -2.35
N TYR A 24 6.00 12.66 -2.74
CA TYR A 24 5.60 11.52 -1.90
C TYR A 24 5.76 10.23 -2.69
N ALA A 25 5.97 9.12 -1.97
CA ALA A 25 6.06 7.80 -2.53
C ALA A 25 5.16 6.84 -1.75
N THR A 26 4.57 5.86 -2.43
CA THR A 26 3.76 4.81 -1.80
C THR A 26 4.45 3.47 -1.92
N SER A 27 4.42 2.66 -0.86
CA SER A 27 4.99 1.31 -0.83
C SER A 27 3.98 0.33 -0.25
N ASN A 28 3.83 -0.83 -0.90
CA ASN A 28 3.06 -1.96 -0.36
C ASN A 28 3.86 -2.78 0.68
N ARG A 29 5.08 -2.36 1.02
CA ARG A 29 5.92 -3.00 2.03
C ARG A 29 6.13 -2.06 3.20
N ARG A 30 5.83 -2.55 4.41
CA ARG A 30 5.99 -1.85 5.71
C ARG A 30 7.44 -1.40 5.95
N HIS A 31 8.39 -2.15 5.41
CA HIS A 31 9.79 -1.73 5.24
C HIS A 31 10.10 -1.73 3.74
N LEU A 32 10.67 -0.65 3.19
CA LEU A 32 11.06 -0.60 1.78
C LEU A 32 12.07 -1.72 1.41
N VAL A 33 12.70 -2.30 2.42
CA VAL A 33 13.77 -3.29 2.36
C VAL A 33 13.41 -4.49 3.26
N LYS A 34 13.60 -5.72 2.76
CA LYS A 34 13.65 -6.93 3.62
C LYS A 34 15.10 -7.10 4.08
N GLU A 35 15.35 -7.19 5.37
CA GLU A 35 16.58 -7.82 5.87
C GLU A 35 16.36 -9.33 5.84
N PHE A 36 17.10 -10.09 5.02
CA PHE A 36 17.08 -11.54 5.10
C PHE A 36 18.19 -12.00 6.04
N PHE A 37 17.90 -12.99 6.88
CA PHE A 37 18.93 -13.59 7.76
C PHE A 37 20.11 -14.19 6.97
N ALA A 38 19.92 -14.50 5.68
CA ALA A 38 20.98 -14.92 4.77
C ALA A 38 22.00 -13.80 4.46
N ASP A 39 21.62 -12.53 4.56
CA ASP A 39 22.51 -11.38 4.31
C ASP A 39 23.62 -11.24 5.38
N ARG A 40 23.56 -12.03 6.47
CA ARG A 40 24.58 -12.08 7.53
C ARG A 40 25.61 -13.19 7.33
N ALA A 41 25.45 -14.06 6.34
CA ALA A 41 26.43 -15.10 6.04
C ALA A 41 27.40 -14.57 4.97
N PRO A 42 28.70 -14.45 5.25
CA PRO A 42 29.65 -14.21 4.18
C PRO A 42 29.69 -15.49 3.34
N ASN A 43 29.59 -15.35 2.02
CA ASN A 43 29.95 -16.34 1.00
C ASN A 43 28.77 -17.06 0.31
N ALA A 44 28.09 -16.38 -0.63
CA ALA A 44 27.56 -17.05 -1.82
C ALA A 44 27.54 -16.13 -3.07
N GLY A 45 28.70 -15.85 -3.66
CA GLY A 45 28.93 -15.75 -5.11
C GLY A 45 28.11 -14.82 -6.02
N GLY A 46 27.15 -14.05 -5.51
CA GLY A 46 26.25 -13.19 -6.30
C GLY A 46 25.50 -12.12 -5.48
N GLU A 47 25.76 -12.04 -4.16
CA GLU A 47 25.01 -11.25 -3.18
C GLU A 47 25.35 -9.75 -3.15
N VAL A 48 26.52 -9.35 -3.66
CA VAL A 48 26.97 -7.94 -3.60
C VAL A 48 25.96 -6.97 -4.24
N ARG A 49 25.39 -7.34 -5.40
CA ARG A 49 24.38 -6.50 -6.08
C ARG A 49 23.06 -6.41 -5.31
N LEU A 50 22.71 -7.44 -4.53
CA LEU A 50 21.49 -7.45 -3.74
C LEU A 50 21.63 -6.54 -2.51
N GLN A 51 22.77 -6.63 -1.82
CA GLN A 51 23.10 -5.76 -0.68
C GLN A 51 23.21 -4.28 -1.11
N ASP A 52 23.82 -3.99 -2.26
CA ASP A 52 23.86 -2.64 -2.84
C ASP A 52 22.45 -2.09 -3.11
N THR A 53 21.57 -2.91 -3.69
CA THR A 53 20.17 -2.54 -3.98
C THR A 53 19.38 -2.27 -2.70
N VAL A 54 19.66 -3.03 -1.63
CA VAL A 54 19.06 -2.87 -0.31
C VAL A 54 19.51 -1.55 0.33
N GLN A 55 20.81 -1.28 0.36
CA GLN A 55 21.35 -0.04 0.93
C GLN A 55 20.89 1.20 0.15
N GLU A 56 20.82 1.13 -1.19
CA GLU A 56 20.31 2.24 -2.00
C GLU A 56 18.85 2.57 -1.66
N LYS A 57 17.97 1.57 -1.51
CA LYS A 57 16.56 1.75 -1.11
C LYS A 57 16.41 2.31 0.29
N LEU A 58 17.24 1.86 1.23
CA LEU A 58 17.24 2.40 2.59
C LEU A 58 17.62 3.89 2.58
N SER A 59 18.68 4.25 1.85
CA SER A 59 19.15 5.64 1.71
C SER A 59 18.14 6.57 1.01
N LEU A 60 17.22 6.01 0.21
CA LEU A 60 16.11 6.74 -0.39
C LEU A 60 14.97 6.92 0.61
N ALA A 61 14.62 5.87 1.36
CA ALA A 61 13.54 5.90 2.35
C ALA A 61 13.82 6.94 3.47
N GLU A 62 15.07 7.05 3.92
CA GLU A 62 15.50 8.03 4.94
C GLU A 62 15.24 9.50 4.56
N ARG A 63 15.03 9.80 3.26
CA ARG A 63 14.74 11.17 2.77
C ARG A 63 13.29 11.56 2.88
N PHE A 64 12.41 10.60 3.16
CA PHE A 64 11.02 10.86 3.45
C PHE A 64 10.85 11.02 4.97
N GLY A 65 10.94 12.27 5.44
CA GLY A 65 10.86 12.59 6.87
C GLY A 65 9.49 12.33 7.52
N LEU A 66 8.45 12.02 6.74
CA LEU A 66 7.13 11.62 7.23
C LEU A 66 6.71 10.31 6.56
N THR A 67 6.34 9.34 7.40
CA THR A 67 5.78 8.06 6.96
C THR A 67 4.36 7.91 7.47
N VAL A 68 3.41 7.69 6.56
CA VAL A 68 2.01 7.40 6.89
C VAL A 68 1.72 5.93 6.57
N ILE A 69 1.19 5.21 7.56
CA ILE A 69 0.95 3.77 7.45
C ILE A 69 -0.55 3.52 7.31
N PHE A 70 -0.92 2.66 6.35
CA PHE A 70 -2.29 2.20 6.15
C PHE A 70 -2.38 0.72 6.54
N PRO A 71 -2.72 0.39 7.80
CA PRO A 71 -2.92 -0.99 8.21
C PRO A 71 -4.17 -1.58 7.52
N SER A 72 -4.22 -2.90 7.43
CA SER A 72 -5.47 -3.58 7.05
C SER A 72 -6.56 -3.21 8.05
N PRO A 73 -7.78 -2.91 7.57
CA PRO A 73 -8.88 -2.59 8.47
C PRO A 73 -9.23 -3.80 9.33
N ASP A 74 -9.65 -3.54 10.57
CA ASP A 74 -10.39 -4.55 11.32
C ASP A 74 -11.77 -4.82 10.70
N GLN A 75 -12.51 -5.77 11.27
CA GLN A 75 -13.81 -6.15 10.74
C GLN A 75 -14.80 -4.98 10.70
N GLU A 76 -14.88 -4.18 11.77
CA GLU A 76 -15.85 -3.08 11.85
C GLU A 76 -15.46 -1.94 10.91
N GLN A 77 -14.17 -1.63 10.81
CA GLN A 77 -13.64 -0.67 9.83
C GLN A 77 -13.93 -1.13 8.41
N TYR A 78 -13.75 -2.42 8.10
CA TYR A 78 -14.08 -2.98 6.80
C TYR A 78 -15.58 -2.84 6.49
N LEU A 79 -16.44 -3.17 7.44
CA LEU A 79 -17.89 -3.03 7.29
C LEU A 79 -18.33 -1.56 7.15
N ALA A 80 -17.67 -0.63 7.84
CA ALA A 80 -17.90 0.79 7.68
C ALA A 80 -17.51 1.29 6.27
N ILE A 81 -16.36 0.82 5.75
CA ILE A 81 -15.92 1.12 4.38
C ILE A 81 -16.96 0.60 3.37
N VAL A 82 -17.43 -0.64 3.53
CA VAL A 82 -18.44 -1.23 2.66
C VAL A 82 -19.75 -0.45 2.72
N GLY A 83 -20.23 -0.11 3.92
CA GLY A 83 -21.46 0.67 4.10
C GLY A 83 -21.39 2.02 3.39
N GLU A 84 -20.28 2.75 3.55
CA GLU A 84 -20.11 4.06 2.91
C GLU A 84 -19.96 3.96 1.38
N LEU A 85 -19.30 2.91 0.87
CA LEU A 85 -19.21 2.66 -0.56
C LEU A 85 -20.58 2.27 -1.15
N ALA A 86 -21.35 1.42 -0.48
CA ALA A 86 -22.70 1.04 -0.90
C ALA A 86 -23.64 2.26 -0.93
N ARG A 87 -23.57 3.11 0.10
CA ARG A 87 -24.31 4.38 0.16
C ARG A 87 -23.96 5.32 -0.99
N LYS A 88 -22.67 5.47 -1.31
CA LYS A 88 -22.19 6.27 -2.47
C LYS A 88 -22.63 5.68 -3.81
N ALA A 89 -22.77 4.36 -3.89
CA ALA A 89 -23.27 3.67 -5.07
C ALA A 89 -24.81 3.67 -5.18
N GLY A 90 -25.52 4.19 -4.18
CA GLY A 90 -26.99 4.23 -4.19
C GLY A 90 -27.67 2.87 -3.97
N LEU A 91 -26.94 1.87 -3.46
CA LEU A 91 -27.48 0.52 -3.25
C LEU A 91 -28.46 0.51 -2.07
N GLN A 92 -29.68 0.05 -2.33
CA GLN A 92 -30.71 -0.13 -1.31
C GLN A 92 -30.70 -1.58 -0.83
N MET A 93 -29.99 -1.84 0.27
CA MET A 93 -29.91 -3.15 0.91
C MET A 93 -30.04 -3.00 2.42
N GLU A 94 -30.68 -3.97 3.07
CA GLU A 94 -30.78 -3.99 4.52
C GLU A 94 -29.35 -4.06 5.15
N PRO A 95 -29.03 -3.23 6.16
CA PRO A 95 -27.69 -3.14 6.71
C PRO A 95 -27.10 -4.46 7.25
N ALA A 96 -27.89 -5.30 7.91
CA ALA A 96 -27.41 -6.58 8.42
C ALA A 96 -27.09 -7.56 7.27
N GLU A 97 -27.89 -7.58 6.21
CA GLU A 97 -27.64 -8.37 5.01
C GLU A 97 -26.39 -7.89 4.27
N LEU A 98 -26.22 -6.57 4.10
CA LEU A 98 -25.03 -5.99 3.50
C LEU A 98 -23.76 -6.41 4.27
N ARG A 99 -23.81 -6.33 5.61
CA ARG A 99 -22.70 -6.73 6.47
C ARG A 99 -22.41 -8.22 6.34
N ARG A 100 -23.43 -9.08 6.38
CA ARG A 100 -23.29 -10.54 6.25
C ARG A 100 -22.64 -10.92 4.92
N ARG A 101 -23.14 -10.38 3.81
CA ARG A 101 -22.61 -10.62 2.46
C ARG A 101 -21.18 -10.08 2.31
N ALA A 102 -20.88 -8.92 2.90
CA ALA A 102 -19.54 -8.33 2.86
C ALA A 102 -18.49 -9.18 3.57
N LEU A 103 -18.84 -9.75 4.74
CA LEU A 103 -17.96 -10.65 5.48
C LEU A 103 -17.73 -11.95 4.70
N GLN A 104 -18.79 -12.52 4.14
CA GLN A 104 -18.70 -13.69 3.28
C GLN A 104 -17.79 -13.41 2.07
N TRP A 105 -17.95 -12.26 1.42
CA TRP A 105 -17.11 -11.84 0.30
C TRP A 105 -15.63 -11.75 0.69
N ALA A 106 -15.31 -11.14 1.83
CA ALA A 106 -13.94 -10.99 2.30
C ALA A 106 -13.24 -12.34 2.56
N LEU A 107 -13.98 -13.34 3.07
CA LEU A 107 -13.45 -14.70 3.27
C LEU A 107 -13.02 -15.35 1.95
N TYR A 108 -13.73 -15.09 0.86
CA TYR A 108 -13.40 -15.63 -0.46
C TYR A 108 -12.39 -14.78 -1.25
N HIS A 109 -12.13 -13.51 -0.87
CA HIS A 109 -11.38 -12.54 -1.67
C HIS A 109 -10.23 -11.87 -0.91
N ASN A 110 -9.19 -12.64 -0.58
CA ASN A 110 -7.93 -12.16 0.02
C ASN A 110 -8.08 -11.31 1.30
N GLY A 111 -9.19 -11.48 2.03
CA GLY A 111 -9.43 -10.84 3.32
C GLY A 111 -9.96 -9.41 3.24
N ALA A 112 -10.13 -8.80 4.42
CA ALA A 112 -10.67 -7.47 4.58
C ALA A 112 -9.66 -6.40 4.11
N SER A 113 -10.02 -5.65 3.07
CA SER A 113 -9.26 -4.51 2.58
C SER A 113 -10.19 -3.51 1.89
N GLY A 114 -9.73 -2.26 1.72
CA GLY A 114 -10.47 -1.27 0.94
C GLY A 114 -10.69 -1.69 -0.53
N ARG A 115 -9.75 -2.44 -1.11
CA ARG A 115 -9.89 -3.01 -2.45
C ARG A 115 -11.00 -4.06 -2.48
N THR A 116 -10.98 -5.00 -1.54
CA THR A 116 -11.99 -6.05 -1.41
C THR A 116 -13.38 -5.47 -1.19
N ALA A 117 -13.50 -4.42 -0.36
CA ALA A 117 -14.75 -3.72 -0.12
C ALA A 117 -15.31 -3.07 -1.40
N ARG A 118 -14.47 -2.42 -2.20
CA ARG A 118 -14.88 -1.84 -3.48
C ARG A 118 -15.32 -2.91 -4.48
N GLN A 119 -14.57 -3.99 -4.61
CA GLN A 119 -14.94 -5.12 -5.48
C GLN A 119 -16.28 -5.72 -5.10
N PHE A 120 -16.56 -5.87 -3.80
CA PHE A 120 -17.85 -6.33 -3.31
C PHE A 120 -19.00 -5.40 -3.72
N VAL A 121 -18.83 -4.08 -3.53
CA VAL A 121 -19.86 -3.08 -3.88
C VAL A 121 -20.09 -3.02 -5.39
N ASP A 122 -19.01 -3.09 -6.19
CA ASP A 122 -19.12 -3.13 -7.66
C ASP A 122 -19.83 -4.41 -8.12
N TYR A 123 -19.58 -5.54 -7.47
CA TYR A 123 -20.30 -6.80 -7.70
C TYR A 123 -21.80 -6.67 -7.38
N LEU A 124 -22.15 -6.12 -6.20
CA LEU A 124 -23.54 -5.89 -5.83
C LEU A 124 -24.26 -4.96 -6.81
N ARG A 125 -23.58 -3.91 -7.29
CA ARG A 125 -24.17 -3.01 -8.28
C ARG A 125 -24.54 -3.76 -9.56
N GLY A 126 -23.66 -4.62 -10.07
CA GLY A 126 -23.94 -5.42 -11.27
C GLY A 126 -24.99 -6.53 -11.07
N GLU A 127 -25.27 -6.94 -9.83
CA GLU A 127 -26.33 -7.92 -9.52
C GLU A 127 -27.73 -7.26 -9.42
N LEU A 128 -27.77 -5.97 -9.07
CA LEU A 128 -29.00 -5.21 -8.81
C LEU A 128 -29.45 -4.32 -10.00
N GLU A 129 -28.64 -4.23 -11.05
CA GLU A 129 -29.01 -3.70 -12.36
C GLU A 129 -29.80 -4.73 -13.18
#